data_AF-A0ABD0PM68-F1
#
_entry.id   AF-A0ABD0PM68-F1
#
_cell.length_a   1.000
_cell.length_b   1.000
_cell.length_c   1.000
_cell.angle_alpha   90.00
_cell.angle_beta   90.00
_cell.angle_gamma   90.00
#
_symmetry.space_group_name_H-M   'P 1'
#
loop_
_entity.id
_entity.type
_entity.pdbx_description
1 polymer ?
#
loop_
_entity_poly.entity_id
_entity_poly.type
_entity_poly.pdbx_seq_one_letter_code
_entity_poly.pdbx_strand_id
1 'polypeptide(L)'
;RDSLRQQYAQDTKMGFVINAIYSMAYGLHNMQRALCPGMAGLCDAMRPIDGSKLLEFLMKTNFTGVSGENIYFDENGDSPG
;
A
#
# COMPACT_ATOMS: atom_id res chain seq x y z
N ARG A 1 10.53 -34.94 -16.49
CA ARG A 1 9.78 -33.67 -16.36
C ARG A 1 9.70 -33.37 -14.88
N ASP A 2 10.72 -32.71 -14.34
CA ASP A 2 10.71 -32.30 -12.94
C ASP A 2 9.65 -31.22 -12.76
N SER A 3 8.67 -31.51 -11.91
CA SER A 3 7.59 -30.58 -11.60
C SER A 3 8.15 -29.50 -10.67
N LEU A 4 8.18 -28.25 -11.13
CA LEU A 4 8.58 -27.07 -10.34
C LEU A 4 7.83 -26.97 -9.00
N ARG A 5 6.67 -27.62 -8.87
CA ARG A 5 5.91 -27.67 -7.61
C ARG A 5 6.62 -28.40 -6.47
N GLN A 6 7.52 -29.33 -6.77
CA GLN A 6 8.09 -30.22 -5.74
C GLN A 6 9.34 -29.63 -5.05
N GLN A 7 9.91 -28.56 -5.62
CA GLN A 7 11.07 -27.84 -5.07
C GLN A 7 10.75 -26.37 -4.77
N TYR A 8 9.51 -25.93 -4.96
CA TYR A 8 9.11 -24.56 -4.68
C TYR A 8 8.91 -24.35 -3.18
N ALA A 9 9.58 -23.34 -2.63
CA ALA A 9 9.28 -22.77 -1.32
C ALA A 9 9.00 -21.28 -1.51
N GLN A 10 7.85 -20.82 -1.03
CA GLN A 10 7.53 -19.40 -1.02
C GLN A 10 8.41 -18.69 0.01
N ASP A 11 8.91 -17.50 -0.34
CA ASP A 11 9.66 -16.68 0.61
C ASP A 11 8.75 -16.33 1.81
N THR A 12 9.28 -16.53 3.02
CA THR A 12 8.53 -16.37 4.27
C THR A 12 8.11 -14.91 4.52
N LYS A 13 8.71 -13.96 3.82
CA LYS A 13 8.43 -12.52 3.89
C LYS A 13 7.57 -12.02 2.72
N MET A 14 7.07 -12.90 1.85
CA MET A 14 6.24 -12.49 0.71
C MET A 14 5.01 -11.68 1.13
N GLY A 15 4.41 -11.97 2.29
CA GLY A 15 3.28 -11.19 2.81
C GLY A 15 3.62 -9.72 3.03
N PHE A 16 4.80 -9.43 3.60
CA PHE A 16 5.25 -8.06 3.82
C PHE A 16 5.44 -7.29 2.50
N VAL A 17 5.98 -7.95 1.48
CA VAL A 17 6.14 -7.35 0.15
C VAL A 17 4.78 -6.97 -0.44
N ILE A 18 3.80 -7.87 -0.33
CA ILE A 18 2.43 -7.62 -0.81
C ILE A 18 1.80 -6.44 -0.04
N ASN A 19 1.91 -6.42 1.29
CA ASN A 19 1.33 -5.36 2.12
C ASN A 19 2.01 -4.00 1.90
N ALA A 20 3.31 -3.96 1.63
CA ALA A 20 4.01 -2.71 1.29
C ALA A 20 3.45 -2.11 -0.02
N ILE A 21 3.18 -2.95 -1.02
CA ILE A 21 2.54 -2.51 -2.27
C ILE A 21 1.11 -2.02 -2.03
N TYR A 22 0.32 -2.74 -1.24
CA TYR A 22 -1.03 -2.30 -0.88
C TYR A 22 -1.02 -1.00 -0.08
N SER A 23 -0.06 -0.80 0.81
CA SER A 23 0.09 0.46 1.57
C SER A 23 0.23 1.66 0.64
N MET A 24 1.07 1.53 -0.40
CA MET A 24 1.20 2.55 -1.44
C MET A 24 -0.10 2.76 -2.21
N ALA A 25 -0.79 1.67 -2.58
CA ALA A 25 -2.05 1.74 -3.31
C ALA A 25 -3.15 2.44 -2.50
N TYR A 26 -3.31 2.11 -1.22
CA TYR A 26 -4.27 2.77 -0.32
C TYR A 26 -3.91 4.23 -0.08
N GLY A 27 -2.64 4.57 0.12
CA GLY A 27 -2.19 5.96 0.25
C GLY A 27 -2.53 6.80 -0.97
N LEU A 28 -2.21 6.30 -2.17
CA LEU A 28 -2.56 6.94 -3.44
C LEU A 28 -4.07 7.04 -3.66
N HIS A 29 -4.82 6.00 -3.30
CA HIS A 29 -6.28 5.99 -3.42
C HIS A 29 -6.93 7.03 -2.50
N ASN A 30 -6.47 7.13 -1.25
CA ASN A 30 -6.96 8.12 -0.30
C ASN A 30 -6.61 9.54 -0.74
N MET A 31 -5.39 9.75 -1.25
CA MET A 31 -4.99 11.02 -1.85
C MET A 31 -5.87 11.39 -3.05
N GLN A 32 -6.18 10.43 -3.93
CA GLN A 32 -7.05 10.64 -5.09
C GLN A 32 -8.46 11.02 -4.68
N ARG A 33 -9.04 10.33 -3.70
CA ARG A 33 -10.39 10.65 -3.21
C ARG A 33 -10.48 12.02 -2.55
N ALA A 34 -9.40 12.46 -1.89
CA ALA A 34 -9.34 13.76 -1.23
C ALA A 34 -9.10 14.92 -2.21
N LEU A 35 -8.18 14.74 -3.18
CA LEU A 35 -7.74 15.82 -4.07
C LEU A 35 -8.50 15.86 -5.40
N CYS A 36 -9.08 14.75 -5.83
CA CYS A 36 -9.78 14.61 -7.11
C CYS A 36 -11.23 14.10 -6.90
N PRO A 37 -12.07 14.79 -6.09
CA PRO A 37 -13.41 14.31 -5.75
C PRO A 37 -14.30 14.17 -6.99
N GLY A 38 -14.96 13.03 -7.12
CA GLY A 38 -15.93 12.76 -8.20
C GLY A 38 -15.30 12.46 -9.57
N MET A 39 -13.97 12.42 -9.70
CA MET A 39 -13.32 12.09 -10.95
C MET A 39 -12.80 10.65 -10.99
N ALA A 40 -12.93 10.03 -12.16
CA ALA A 40 -12.25 8.79 -12.47
C ALA A 40 -10.82 9.11 -12.94
N GLY A 41 -9.81 8.60 -12.21
CA GLY A 41 -8.40 8.84 -12.52
C GLY A 41 -7.79 10.04 -11.79
N LEU A 42 -6.69 10.58 -12.33
CA LEU A 42 -5.90 11.64 -11.72
C LEU A 42 -6.30 13.03 -12.23
N CYS A 43 -6.30 13.99 -11.32
CA CYS A 43 -6.51 15.41 -11.59
C CYS A 43 -5.20 16.20 -11.63
N ASP A 44 -5.27 17.49 -11.95
CA ASP A 44 -4.08 18.35 -12.02
C ASP A 44 -3.39 18.49 -10.65
N ALA A 45 -4.13 18.38 -9.54
CA ALA A 45 -3.56 18.35 -8.20
C ALA A 45 -2.73 17.09 -7.88
N MET A 46 -2.76 16.08 -8.74
CA MET A 46 -1.94 14.86 -8.64
C MET A 46 -1.04 14.65 -9.87
N ARG A 47 -0.82 15.69 -10.68
CA ARG A 47 0.05 15.65 -11.87
C ARG A 47 1.04 16.84 -11.85
N PRO A 48 2.26 16.67 -11.28
CA PRO A 48 2.79 15.46 -10.64
C PRO A 48 2.21 15.23 -9.24
N ILE A 49 2.45 14.05 -8.68
CA ILE A 49 2.12 13.74 -7.28
C ILE A 49 3.10 14.49 -6.36
N ASP A 50 2.55 15.20 -5.39
CA ASP A 50 3.31 15.82 -4.31
C ASP A 50 3.67 14.75 -3.25
N GLY A 51 4.96 14.44 -3.15
CA GLY A 51 5.46 13.39 -2.24
C GLY A 51 5.23 13.69 -0.76
N SER A 52 5.27 14.96 -0.35
CA SER A 52 5.02 15.35 1.04
C SER A 52 3.57 15.11 1.41
N LYS A 53 2.63 15.46 0.52
CA LYS A 53 1.21 15.14 0.70
C LYS A 53 0.95 13.64 0.68
N LEU A 54 1.59 12.92 -0.24
CA LEU A 54 1.46 11.46 -0.30
C LEU A 54 1.90 10.81 1.02
N LEU A 55 3.01 11.27 1.61
CA LEU A 55 3.46 10.80 2.92
C LEU A 55 2.38 11.00 3.99
N GLU A 56 1.70 12.16 4.04
CA GLU A 56 0.61 12.39 4.98
C GLU A 56 -0.56 11.38 4.82
N PHE A 57 -0.87 10.97 3.58
CA PHE A 57 -1.88 9.95 3.31
C PHE A 57 -1.41 8.54 3.66
N LEU A 58 -0.12 8.22 3.42
CA LEU A 58 0.47 6.95 3.80
C LEU A 58 0.46 6.78 5.32
N MET A 59 0.89 7.80 6.07
CA MET A 59 0.92 7.77 7.55
C MET A 59 -0.46 7.58 8.20
N LYS A 60 -1.55 7.88 7.47
CA LYS A 60 -2.94 7.72 7.93
C LYS A 60 -3.64 6.50 7.31
N THR A 61 -2.93 5.70 6.54
CA THR A 61 -3.48 4.51 5.89
C THR A 61 -3.73 3.40 6.92
N ASN A 62 -4.91 2.76 6.82
CA ASN A 62 -5.32 1.65 7.68
C ASN A 62 -6.14 0.66 6.85
N PHE A 63 -5.70 -0.60 6.76
CA PHE A 63 -6.35 -1.64 5.96
C PHE A 63 -6.03 -3.05 6.45
N THR A 64 -6.83 -4.03 6.03
CA THR A 64 -6.58 -5.45 6.28
C THR A 64 -5.57 -6.01 5.28
N GLY A 65 -4.44 -6.51 5.79
CA GLY A 65 -3.36 -7.13 5.03
C GLY A 65 -3.71 -8.51 4.47
N VAL A 66 -2.78 -9.07 3.69
CA VAL A 66 -3.01 -10.31 2.93
C VAL A 66 -3.25 -11.55 3.81
N SER A 67 -2.80 -11.54 5.06
CA SER A 67 -3.03 -12.64 6.01
C SER A 67 -4.11 -12.31 7.06
N GLY A 68 -4.86 -11.21 6.88
CA GLY A 68 -5.93 -10.77 7.79
C GLY A 68 -5.49 -9.85 8.92
N GLU A 69 -4.21 -9.52 9.02
CA GLU A 69 -3.66 -8.57 9.97
C GLU A 69 -4.09 -7.13 9.67
N ASN A 70 -4.14 -6.27 10.70
CA ASN A 70 -4.43 -4.85 10.50
C ASN A 70 -3.13 -4.07 10.25
N ILE A 71 -2.99 -3.49 9.06
CA ILE A 71 -1.84 -2.68 8.66
C ILE A 71 -2.16 -1.21 8.89
N TYR A 72 -1.34 -0.55 9.72
CA TYR A 72 -1.35 0.89 9.95
C TYR A 72 0.08 1.33 10.29
N PHE A 73 0.30 2.64 10.39
CA PHE A 73 1.59 3.22 10.75
C PHE A 73 1.45 4.09 11.99
N ASP A 74 2.43 4.01 12.88
CA ASP A 74 2.53 4.92 14.03
C ASP A 74 3.10 6.28 13.61
N GLU A 75 3.43 7.15 14.58
CA GLU A 75 3.98 8.48 14.32
C GLU A 75 5.39 8.46 13.67
N ASN A 76 6.13 7.36 13.82
CA ASN A 76 7.45 7.16 13.23
C ASN A 76 7.38 6.50 11.84
N GLY A 77 6.21 5.97 11.48
CA GLY A 77 6.00 5.26 10.22
C GLY A 77 6.20 3.75 10.34
N ASP A 78 6.26 3.23 11.57
CA ASP A 78 6.43 1.81 11.84
C ASP A 78 5.08 1.10 11.86
N SER A 79 5.03 -0.07 11.23
CA SER A 79 3.85 -0.93 11.26
C SER A 79 3.85 -1.83 12.50
N PRO A 80 2.68 -2.29 12.98
CA PRO A 80 2.61 -3.34 13.99
C PRO A 80 3.36 -4.58 13.51
N GLY A 81 4.21 -5.13 14.36
CA GLY A 81 4.96 -6.37 14.10
C GLY A 81 4.10 -7.61 14.12
#